data_AF-A0A9Q0BS83-F1
#
_entry.id   AF-A0A9Q0BS83-F1
#
_cell.length_a   1.000
_cell.length_b   1.000
_cell.length_c   1.000
_cell.angle_alpha   90.00
_cell.angle_beta   90.00
_cell.angle_gamma   90.00
#
_symmetry.space_group_name_H-M   'P 1'
#
loop_
_entity.id
_entity.type
_entity.pdbx_description
1 polymer ?
#
loop_
_entity_poly.entity_id
_entity_poly.type
_entity_poly.pdbx_seq_one_letter_code
_entity_poly.pdbx_strand_id
1 'polypeptide(L)'
;MNRTDGLVRRSVKPRENGGAEGGLNANTPDDNQDAMDGLKDQEDNIDDGDSKETRLTLMEEVLLLGLKDKEGYTSFWNDCISSGLRGCILIELGLRGRVMIEKSGMRRRGLCTRKLILKSDQQTGDVLLDEALKHIKETDPPETVQSWIEYLSGETWNPLKLRYQLKNVRERLAKNLVEKGVLTTEKQNFLLFDMTTHPLSDNVVKCRLVKKIQDSVLSKWVNDPQRMDKRMLALIFLAHASDVIENAFAPLNDDDYEVAMKRVRELLDLDFETEAAKPNANEILWAVFMAFTK
;
A
#
# COMPACT_ATOMS: atom_id res chain seq x y z
N MET A 1 -43.85 -7.66 44.28
CA MET A 1 -42.97 -8.61 44.98
C MET A 1 -42.19 -9.38 43.94
N ASN A 2 -40.85 -9.29 43.99
CA ASN A 2 -39.82 -10.27 43.52
C ASN A 2 -39.89 -10.78 42.06
N ARG A 3 -38.81 -11.07 41.34
CA ARG A 3 -37.34 -10.94 41.43
C ARG A 3 -36.84 -11.50 40.08
N THR A 4 -35.88 -10.81 39.46
CA THR A 4 -34.70 -11.32 38.72
C THR A 4 -34.76 -12.66 37.96
N ASP A 5 -34.58 -12.58 36.63
CA ASP A 5 -33.99 -13.61 35.75
C ASP A 5 -32.98 -12.88 34.86
N GLY A 6 -31.77 -13.33 34.52
CA GLY A 6 -31.06 -14.58 34.75
C GLY A 6 -29.84 -14.54 33.81
N LEU A 7 -28.63 -14.54 34.36
CA LEU A 7 -27.37 -14.58 33.62
C LEU A 7 -27.20 -15.95 32.93
N VAL A 8 -27.18 -16.00 31.60
CA VAL A 8 -26.89 -17.23 30.84
C VAL A 8 -25.38 -17.35 30.60
N ARG A 9 -24.76 -18.31 31.28
CA ARG A 9 -23.37 -18.73 31.10
C ARG A 9 -23.20 -19.49 29.78
N ARG A 10 -22.19 -19.13 29.00
CA ARG A 10 -21.77 -19.79 27.75
C ARG A 10 -20.99 -21.08 28.09
N SER A 11 -21.49 -22.24 27.67
CA SER A 11 -20.89 -23.56 27.89
C SER A 11 -19.71 -23.81 26.94
N VAL A 12 -18.56 -24.20 27.49
CA VAL A 12 -17.36 -24.67 26.75
C VAL A 12 -17.37 -26.19 26.74
N LYS A 13 -17.24 -26.82 25.56
CA LYS A 13 -17.08 -28.28 25.43
C LYS A 13 -15.60 -28.67 25.49
N PRO A 14 -15.21 -29.74 26.21
CA PRO A 14 -13.84 -30.27 26.16
C PRO A 14 -13.66 -31.28 25.02
N ARG A 15 -12.44 -31.31 24.47
CA ARG A 15 -11.92 -32.29 23.51
C ARG A 15 -11.59 -33.61 24.23
N GLU A 16 -11.98 -34.73 23.63
CA GLU A 16 -11.47 -36.06 23.99
C GLU A 16 -10.54 -36.59 22.90
N ASN A 17 -9.48 -37.26 23.35
CA ASN A 17 -8.42 -37.88 22.58
C ASN A 17 -8.41 -39.37 22.98
N GLY A 18 -8.47 -40.30 22.04
CA GLY A 18 -8.39 -41.74 22.30
C GLY A 18 -8.31 -42.52 20.98
N GLY A 19 -7.31 -43.39 20.84
CA GLY A 19 -6.89 -43.96 19.56
C GLY A 19 -6.99 -45.49 19.41
N ALA A 20 -6.49 -45.90 18.24
CA ALA A 20 -5.89 -47.18 17.82
C ALA A 20 -6.75 -48.40 17.42
N GLU A 21 -6.17 -49.13 16.45
CA GLU A 21 -6.49 -50.42 15.81
C GLU A 21 -7.51 -50.37 14.65
N GLY A 22 -7.33 -50.93 13.45
CA GLY A 22 -6.30 -51.77 12.81
C GLY A 22 -6.98 -52.56 11.67
N GLY A 23 -6.41 -52.65 10.45
CA GLY A 23 -6.94 -53.52 9.38
C GLY A 23 -6.48 -53.18 7.94
N LEU A 24 -6.05 -54.21 7.21
CA LEU A 24 -5.28 -54.20 5.94
C LEU A 24 -6.12 -54.30 4.64
N ASN A 25 -5.48 -53.93 3.50
CA ASN A 25 -5.72 -54.28 2.07
C ASN A 25 -6.86 -53.53 1.33
N ALA A 26 -6.79 -53.11 0.05
CA ALA A 26 -5.86 -53.33 -1.08
C ALA A 26 -5.99 -52.21 -2.16
N ASN A 27 -4.97 -52.15 -3.02
CA ASN A 27 -4.73 -51.37 -4.26
C ASN A 27 -5.90 -50.80 -5.10
N THR A 28 -5.76 -49.52 -5.48
CA THR A 28 -5.92 -49.02 -6.87
C THR A 28 -5.16 -47.68 -7.02
N PRO A 29 -4.51 -47.39 -8.17
CA PRO A 29 -3.79 -46.14 -8.41
C PRO A 29 -4.72 -45.12 -9.08
N ASP A 30 -4.77 -43.88 -8.59
CA ASP A 30 -5.16 -42.78 -9.46
C ASP A 30 -4.60 -41.43 -8.97
N ASP A 31 -4.08 -40.70 -9.94
CA ASP A 31 -3.46 -39.39 -9.85
C ASP A 31 -4.42 -38.36 -9.24
N ASN A 32 -3.98 -37.60 -8.23
CA ASN A 32 -4.41 -36.21 -7.93
C ASN A 32 -3.81 -35.73 -6.59
N GLN A 33 -2.50 -35.46 -6.57
CA GLN A 33 -1.83 -34.87 -5.38
C GLN A 33 -1.29 -33.45 -5.58
N ASP A 34 -1.64 -32.76 -6.67
CA ASP A 34 -1.13 -31.40 -6.96
C ASP A 34 -2.16 -30.27 -6.78
N ALA A 35 -3.34 -30.53 -6.22
CA ALA A 35 -4.43 -29.53 -6.16
C ALA A 35 -4.71 -28.93 -4.76
N MET A 36 -3.91 -29.23 -3.73
CA MET A 36 -4.23 -28.84 -2.36
C MET A 36 -3.13 -28.10 -1.59
N ASP A 37 -2.05 -27.69 -2.26
CA ASP A 37 -0.93 -26.95 -1.63
C ASP A 37 -0.91 -25.45 -1.98
N GLY A 38 -1.76 -24.98 -2.91
CA GLY A 38 -1.75 -23.59 -3.39
C GLY A 38 -2.64 -22.60 -2.63
N LEU A 39 -3.30 -23.00 -1.54
CA LEU A 39 -4.31 -22.19 -0.84
C LEU A 39 -3.87 -21.69 0.55
N LYS A 40 -2.72 -22.12 1.08
CA LYS A 40 -2.27 -21.71 2.42
C LYS A 40 -1.39 -20.46 2.44
N ASP A 41 -0.75 -20.10 1.33
CA ASP A 41 0.20 -18.98 1.32
C ASP A 41 -0.42 -17.59 1.05
N GLN A 42 -1.74 -17.48 0.92
CA GLN A 42 -2.44 -16.20 0.67
C GLN A 42 -3.07 -15.55 1.92
N GLU A 43 -3.08 -16.22 3.07
CA GLU A 43 -3.66 -15.68 4.30
C GLU A 43 -2.62 -15.03 5.25
N ASP A 44 -1.32 -15.28 5.05
CA ASP A 44 -0.26 -14.82 5.97
C ASP A 44 0.16 -13.34 5.83
N ASN A 45 -0.57 -12.51 5.08
CA ASN A 45 -0.29 -11.07 4.97
C ASN A 45 -1.42 -10.17 5.51
N ILE A 46 -2.41 -10.75 6.17
CA ILE A 46 -3.45 -10.00 6.87
C ILE A 46 -3.54 -10.59 8.28
N ASP A 47 -2.61 -10.22 9.16
CA ASP A 47 -2.88 -9.91 10.58
C ASP A 47 -1.55 -9.72 11.31
N ASP A 48 -1.08 -8.48 11.44
CA ASP A 48 -0.27 -8.10 12.61
C ASP A 48 -1.17 -7.25 13.53
N GLY A 49 -2.26 -7.89 13.98
CA GLY A 49 -3.34 -7.32 14.79
C GLY A 49 -2.97 -7.04 16.24
N ASP A 50 -1.67 -7.10 16.60
CA ASP A 50 -1.19 -6.80 17.95
C ASP A 50 -0.06 -5.76 17.98
N SER A 51 0.18 -5.06 16.87
CA SER A 51 1.01 -3.85 16.91
C SER A 51 0.18 -2.71 17.49
N LYS A 52 0.51 -2.25 18.71
CA LYS A 52 0.02 -0.99 19.31
C LYS A 52 0.39 0.26 18.49
N GLU A 53 0.78 0.09 17.23
CA GLU A 53 1.33 1.10 16.36
C GLU A 53 0.25 1.70 15.47
N THR A 54 0.31 3.02 15.30
CA THR A 54 -0.58 3.75 14.41
C THR A 54 -0.40 3.26 12.96
N ARG A 55 -1.44 2.62 12.41
CA ARG A 55 -1.41 2.10 11.05
C ARG A 55 -1.63 3.20 10.01
N LEU A 56 -0.60 3.50 9.23
CA LEU A 56 -0.63 4.46 8.14
C LEU A 56 -0.83 3.77 6.78
N THR A 57 -1.45 4.48 5.83
CA THR A 57 -1.53 4.10 4.41
C THR A 57 -0.26 4.55 3.68
N LEU A 58 0.02 3.99 2.49
CA LEU A 58 1.20 4.42 1.71
C LEU A 58 1.12 5.91 1.37
N MET A 59 -0.09 6.42 1.09
CA MET A 59 -0.32 7.84 0.84
C MET A 59 0.10 8.71 2.03
N GLU A 60 -0.26 8.27 3.24
CA GLU A 60 0.06 8.97 4.48
C GLU A 60 1.55 8.93 4.81
N GLU A 61 2.21 7.80 4.62
CA GLU A 61 3.66 7.66 4.82
C GLU A 61 4.44 8.56 3.83
N VAL A 62 4.10 8.53 2.54
CA VAL A 62 4.71 9.41 1.52
C VAL A 62 4.47 10.88 1.84
N LEU A 63 3.24 11.25 2.24
CA LEU A 63 2.94 12.62 2.64
C LEU A 63 3.76 13.06 3.85
N LEU A 64 3.94 12.18 4.83
CA LEU A 64 4.68 12.45 6.06
C LEU A 64 6.19 12.67 5.80
N LEU A 65 6.77 11.97 4.82
CA LEU A 65 8.15 12.20 4.36
C LEU A 65 8.33 13.58 3.72
N GLY A 66 7.32 14.08 3.01
CA GLY A 66 7.34 15.40 2.37
C GLY A 66 6.94 16.57 3.29
N LEU A 67 6.46 16.29 4.50
CA LEU A 67 5.95 17.28 5.44
C LEU A 67 7.09 18.00 6.18
N LYS A 68 6.99 19.32 6.33
CA LYS A 68 7.82 20.05 7.30
C LYS A 68 7.21 19.99 8.69
N ASP A 69 8.03 19.65 9.69
CA ASP A 69 7.56 19.29 11.02
C ASP A 69 6.80 20.41 11.74
N LYS A 70 7.34 21.65 11.68
CA LYS A 70 6.78 22.80 12.42
C LYS A 70 5.67 23.49 11.66
N GLU A 71 5.80 23.55 10.35
CA GLU A 71 4.91 24.30 9.49
C GLU A 71 3.63 23.52 9.15
N GLY A 72 3.68 22.18 9.18
CA GLY A 72 2.50 21.35 8.95
C GLY A 72 1.98 21.39 7.52
N TYR A 73 2.81 21.84 6.58
CA TYR A 73 2.58 21.74 5.16
C TYR A 73 3.74 21.04 4.47
N THR A 74 3.46 20.40 3.33
CA THR A 74 4.49 19.83 2.48
C THR A 74 5.37 20.96 1.95
N SER A 75 6.70 20.75 1.93
CA SER A 75 7.66 21.76 1.49
C SER A 75 7.30 22.33 0.12
N PHE A 76 6.90 21.45 -0.80
CA PHE A 76 6.36 21.77 -2.11
C PHE A 76 5.35 20.69 -2.50
N TRP A 77 4.08 21.05 -2.68
CA TRP A 77 3.13 20.18 -3.37
C TRP A 77 3.32 20.37 -4.87
N ASN A 78 3.86 19.36 -5.55
CA ASN A 78 4.18 19.38 -6.97
C ASN A 78 3.48 18.21 -7.71
N ASP A 79 3.68 18.13 -9.02
CA ASP A 79 3.06 17.10 -9.85
C ASP A 79 3.62 15.69 -9.53
N CYS A 80 4.87 15.59 -9.07
CA CYS A 80 5.50 14.31 -8.69
C CYS A 80 4.82 13.70 -7.45
N ILE A 81 4.67 14.45 -6.35
CA ILE A 81 3.96 13.94 -5.18
C ILE A 81 2.47 13.73 -5.46
N SER A 82 1.85 14.59 -6.28
CA SER A 82 0.44 14.45 -6.66
C SER A 82 0.19 13.13 -7.40
N SER A 83 0.99 12.81 -8.41
CA SER A 83 0.90 11.55 -9.18
C SER A 83 1.36 10.34 -8.35
N GLY A 84 2.45 10.47 -7.59
CA GLY A 84 2.96 9.44 -6.68
C GLY A 84 1.93 8.97 -5.65
N LEU A 85 1.12 9.88 -5.10
CA LEU A 85 0.01 9.52 -4.20
C LEU A 85 -1.09 8.71 -4.90
N ARG A 86 -1.30 8.86 -6.21
CA ARG A 86 -2.24 8.00 -6.97
C ARG A 86 -1.63 6.62 -7.19
N GLY A 87 -0.32 6.55 -7.42
CA GLY A 87 0.43 5.28 -7.39
C GLY A 87 0.25 4.54 -6.05
N CYS A 88 0.37 5.27 -4.93
CA CYS A 88 0.11 4.75 -3.59
C CYS A 88 -1.29 4.15 -3.47
N ILE A 89 -2.33 4.85 -3.96
CA ILE A 89 -3.72 4.38 -3.92
C ILE A 89 -3.87 3.05 -4.64
N LEU A 90 -3.32 2.93 -5.86
CA LEU A 90 -3.43 1.69 -6.64
C LEU A 90 -2.70 0.52 -5.97
N ILE A 91 -1.48 0.73 -5.47
CA ILE A 91 -0.74 -0.30 -4.75
C ILE A 91 -1.46 -0.69 -3.46
N GLU A 92 -1.97 0.27 -2.68
CA GLU A 92 -2.68 0.03 -1.42
C GLU A 92 -3.96 -0.80 -1.66
N LEU A 93 -4.72 -0.51 -2.73
CA LEU A 93 -5.85 -1.34 -3.17
C LEU A 93 -5.42 -2.76 -3.56
N GLY A 94 -4.29 -2.90 -4.24
CA GLY A 94 -3.71 -4.18 -4.62
C GLY A 94 -3.28 -5.03 -3.42
N LEU A 95 -2.57 -4.43 -2.46
CA LEU A 95 -2.15 -5.07 -1.22
C LEU A 95 -3.35 -5.49 -0.36
N ARG A 96 -4.46 -4.74 -0.42
CA ARG A 96 -5.74 -5.10 0.23
C ARG A 96 -6.59 -6.08 -0.60
N GLY A 97 -6.07 -6.61 -1.69
CA GLY A 97 -6.77 -7.59 -2.52
C GLY A 97 -8.05 -7.07 -3.19
N ARG A 98 -8.20 -5.76 -3.34
CA ARG A 98 -9.35 -5.13 -4.02
C ARG A 98 -9.23 -5.19 -5.53
N VAL A 99 -8.00 -5.22 -6.01
CA VAL A 99 -7.67 -4.89 -7.38
C VAL A 99 -6.45 -5.71 -7.80
N MET A 100 -6.38 -6.12 -9.06
CA MET A 100 -5.28 -6.93 -9.60
C MET A 100 -5.04 -6.62 -11.07
N ILE A 101 -3.91 -7.06 -11.62
CA ILE A 101 -3.63 -6.94 -13.05
C ILE A 101 -4.30 -8.09 -13.81
N GLU A 102 -4.90 -7.78 -14.97
CA GLU A 102 -5.46 -8.74 -15.93
C GLU A 102 -4.44 -9.85 -16.19
N LYS A 103 -4.78 -11.12 -15.98
CA LYS A 103 -3.83 -12.24 -16.14
C LYS A 103 -3.21 -12.25 -17.54
N SER A 104 -1.92 -12.57 -17.62
CA SER A 104 -1.23 -12.70 -18.91
C SER A 104 -1.86 -13.85 -19.71
N GLY A 105 -2.51 -13.52 -20.83
CA GLY A 105 -3.08 -14.51 -21.75
C GLY A 105 -2.02 -15.22 -22.58
N MET A 106 -2.44 -16.12 -23.48
CA MET A 106 -1.53 -16.89 -24.36
C MET A 106 -0.56 -16.01 -25.16
N ARG A 107 -0.99 -14.80 -25.53
CA ARG A 107 -0.12 -13.76 -26.09
C ARG A 107 0.37 -12.90 -24.93
N ARG A 108 1.55 -13.22 -24.38
CA ARG A 108 2.18 -12.49 -23.25
C ARG A 108 2.15 -10.98 -23.52
N ARG A 109 1.21 -10.27 -22.90
CA ARG A 109 1.09 -8.81 -22.97
C ARG A 109 2.03 -8.21 -21.94
N GLY A 110 2.73 -7.14 -22.32
CA GLY A 110 3.57 -6.38 -21.39
C GLY A 110 2.73 -5.72 -20.31
N LEU A 111 3.33 -5.52 -19.14
CA LEU A 111 2.69 -5.07 -17.91
C LEU A 111 1.91 -3.75 -18.08
N CYS A 112 2.46 -2.78 -18.82
CA CYS A 112 1.79 -1.51 -19.12
C CYS A 112 0.48 -1.65 -19.92
N THR A 113 0.37 -2.70 -20.75
CA THR A 113 -0.79 -2.86 -21.64
C THR A 113 -1.92 -3.65 -21.00
N ARG A 114 -1.62 -4.35 -19.89
CA ARG A 114 -2.58 -5.15 -19.13
C ARG A 114 -3.50 -4.22 -18.34
N LYS A 115 -4.77 -4.63 -18.23
CA LYS A 115 -5.79 -3.81 -17.57
C LYS A 115 -5.82 -4.05 -16.06
N LEU A 116 -6.22 -3.02 -15.32
CA LEU A 116 -6.52 -3.13 -13.89
C LEU A 116 -7.92 -3.72 -13.73
N ILE A 117 -8.02 -4.84 -13.01
CA ILE A 117 -9.24 -5.61 -12.83
C ILE A 117 -9.68 -5.53 -11.36
N LEU A 118 -10.97 -5.28 -11.14
CA LEU A 118 -11.59 -5.35 -9.83
C LEU A 118 -11.66 -6.80 -9.34
N LYS A 119 -11.08 -7.08 -8.16
CA LYS A 119 -11.15 -8.37 -7.47
C LYS A 119 -12.23 -8.39 -6.39
N SER A 120 -12.37 -7.30 -5.65
CA SER A 120 -13.37 -7.15 -4.58
C SER A 120 -13.78 -5.68 -4.44
N ASP A 121 -15.08 -5.43 -4.28
CA ASP A 121 -15.66 -4.10 -4.07
C ASP A 121 -15.91 -3.77 -2.59
N GLN A 122 -15.42 -4.61 -1.67
CA GLN A 122 -15.55 -4.37 -0.24
C GLN A 122 -14.85 -3.06 0.14
N GLN A 123 -15.54 -2.20 0.89
CA GLN A 123 -14.96 -0.95 1.39
C GLN A 123 -13.70 -1.22 2.23
N THR A 124 -12.79 -0.27 2.18
CA THR A 124 -11.48 -0.31 2.85
C THR A 124 -11.47 0.53 4.13
N GLY A 125 -12.47 1.42 4.30
CA GLY A 125 -12.56 2.35 5.42
C GLY A 125 -11.74 3.64 5.23
N ASP A 126 -10.99 3.75 4.12
CA ASP A 126 -10.32 4.99 3.73
C ASP A 126 -11.08 5.64 2.58
N VAL A 127 -11.45 6.92 2.77
CA VAL A 127 -12.32 7.64 1.83
C VAL A 127 -11.70 7.77 0.43
N LEU A 128 -10.37 7.93 0.32
CA LEU A 128 -9.70 8.06 -0.98
C LEU A 128 -9.63 6.72 -1.71
N LEU A 129 -9.30 5.66 -0.97
CA LEU A 129 -9.29 4.30 -1.54
C LEU A 129 -10.68 3.87 -2.00
N ASP A 130 -11.72 4.16 -1.21
CA ASP A 130 -13.10 3.76 -1.51
C ASP A 130 -13.67 4.55 -2.71
N GLU A 131 -13.31 5.82 -2.86
CA GLU A 131 -13.68 6.62 -4.03
C GLU A 131 -12.98 6.12 -5.31
N ALA A 132 -11.68 5.84 -5.25
CA ALA A 132 -10.96 5.25 -6.37
C ALA A 132 -11.52 3.87 -6.75
N LEU A 133 -11.82 3.03 -5.76
CA LEU A 133 -12.40 1.71 -5.95
C LEU A 133 -13.79 1.80 -6.62
N LYS A 134 -14.61 2.78 -6.23
CA LYS A 134 -15.90 3.06 -6.88
C LYS A 134 -15.72 3.42 -8.35
N HIS A 135 -14.78 4.30 -8.68
CA HIS A 135 -14.50 4.65 -10.08
C HIS A 135 -14.05 3.44 -10.91
N ILE A 136 -13.18 2.59 -10.33
CA ILE A 136 -12.71 1.36 -10.97
C ILE A 136 -13.89 0.41 -11.24
N LYS A 137 -14.78 0.24 -10.27
CA LYS A 137 -15.99 -0.60 -10.40
C LYS A 137 -16.94 -0.12 -11.50
N GLU A 138 -17.12 1.18 -11.63
CA GLU A 138 -18.07 1.79 -12.59
C GLU A 138 -17.49 1.90 -14.02
N THR A 139 -16.21 1.58 -14.21
CA THR A 139 -15.54 1.76 -15.50
C THR A 139 -15.54 0.47 -16.32
N ASP A 140 -16.18 0.55 -17.49
CA ASP A 140 -16.20 -0.49 -18.51
C ASP A 140 -15.95 0.16 -19.89
N PRO A 141 -15.00 -0.32 -20.72
CA PRO A 141 -14.05 -1.42 -20.45
C PRO A 141 -12.97 -1.06 -19.40
N PRO A 142 -12.32 -2.08 -18.79
CA PRO A 142 -11.20 -1.87 -17.87
C PRO A 142 -10.02 -1.10 -18.48
N GLU A 143 -9.35 -0.31 -17.65
CA GLU A 143 -8.29 0.62 -18.06
C GLU A 143 -6.91 0.19 -17.53
N THR A 144 -5.84 0.74 -18.10
CA THR A 144 -4.46 0.42 -17.68
C THR A 144 -4.09 1.13 -16.38
N VAL A 145 -3.03 0.68 -15.70
CA VAL A 145 -2.50 1.36 -14.50
C VAL A 145 -2.14 2.81 -14.79
N GLN A 146 -1.45 3.08 -15.90
CA GLN A 146 -1.08 4.42 -16.32
C GLN A 146 -2.32 5.32 -16.50
N SER A 147 -3.35 4.83 -17.21
CA SER A 147 -4.60 5.57 -17.39
C SER A 147 -5.29 5.87 -16.05
N TRP A 148 -5.26 4.95 -15.09
CA TRP A 148 -5.81 5.20 -13.76
C TRP A 148 -5.06 6.28 -12.99
N ILE A 149 -3.73 6.31 -13.07
CA ILE A 149 -2.92 7.38 -12.45
C ILE A 149 -3.30 8.74 -13.06
N GLU A 150 -3.38 8.84 -14.38
CA GLU A 150 -3.80 10.06 -15.09
C GLU A 150 -5.22 10.49 -14.71
N TYR A 151 -6.18 9.56 -14.68
CA TYR A 151 -7.58 9.85 -14.38
C TYR A 151 -7.77 10.33 -12.95
N LEU A 152 -7.16 9.66 -11.97
CA LEU A 152 -7.27 10.03 -10.56
C LEU A 152 -6.52 11.33 -10.24
N SER A 153 -5.52 11.70 -11.05
CA SER A 153 -4.78 12.97 -10.96
C SER A 153 -5.48 14.11 -11.70
N GLY A 154 -6.34 13.80 -12.68
CA GLY A 154 -7.01 14.78 -13.53
C GLY A 154 -6.17 15.25 -14.72
N GLU A 155 -5.19 14.44 -15.15
CA GLU A 155 -4.26 14.74 -16.25
C GLU A 155 -4.81 14.28 -17.62
N THR A 156 -6.04 13.75 -17.64
CA THR A 156 -6.70 13.32 -18.88
C THR A 156 -7.41 14.46 -19.58
N TRP A 157 -7.31 14.46 -20.92
CA TRP A 157 -8.05 15.37 -21.79
C TRP A 157 -9.45 14.87 -22.16
N ASN A 158 -9.85 13.67 -21.72
CA ASN A 158 -11.18 13.14 -22.01
C ASN A 158 -12.23 13.73 -21.06
N PRO A 159 -13.19 14.54 -21.52
CA PRO A 159 -14.17 15.21 -20.65
C PRO A 159 -15.03 14.24 -19.85
N LEU A 160 -15.29 13.04 -20.39
CA LEU A 160 -16.07 12.02 -19.69
C LEU A 160 -15.27 11.44 -18.51
N LYS A 161 -13.95 11.39 -18.58
CA LYS A 161 -13.08 10.80 -17.56
C LYS A 161 -12.61 11.81 -16.50
N LEU A 162 -12.76 13.12 -16.75
CA LEU A 162 -12.42 14.18 -15.77
C LEU A 162 -13.13 14.01 -14.42
N ARG A 163 -14.31 13.38 -14.39
CA ARG A 163 -15.05 13.09 -13.15
C ARG A 163 -14.33 12.14 -12.20
N TYR A 164 -13.31 11.43 -12.66
CA TYR A 164 -12.52 10.49 -11.86
C TYR A 164 -11.41 11.16 -11.04
N GLN A 165 -11.16 12.44 -11.27
CA GLN A 165 -10.15 13.16 -10.51
C GLN A 165 -10.50 13.18 -9.01
N LEU A 166 -9.59 12.66 -8.19
CA LEU A 166 -9.69 12.78 -6.74
C LEU A 166 -9.35 14.22 -6.34
N LYS A 167 -10.30 14.87 -5.68
CA LYS A 167 -10.16 16.26 -5.23
C LYS A 167 -9.78 16.35 -3.76
N ASN A 168 -9.11 17.46 -3.41
CA ASN A 168 -8.74 17.81 -2.04
C ASN A 168 -7.95 16.68 -1.33
N VAL A 169 -7.08 15.99 -2.09
CA VAL A 169 -6.34 14.81 -1.60
C VAL A 169 -5.47 15.20 -0.40
N ARG A 170 -4.79 16.34 -0.48
CA ARG A 170 -3.92 16.84 0.58
C ARG A 170 -4.69 17.07 1.88
N GLU A 171 -5.82 17.76 1.81
CA GLU A 171 -6.66 18.10 2.96
C GLU A 171 -7.26 16.84 3.58
N ARG A 172 -7.68 15.88 2.75
CA ARG A 172 -8.23 14.59 3.21
C ARG A 172 -7.18 13.73 3.90
N LEU A 173 -5.96 13.67 3.36
CA LEU A 173 -4.85 12.96 4.01
C LEU A 173 -4.43 13.63 5.32
N ALA A 174 -4.35 14.97 5.35
CA ALA A 174 -4.06 15.71 6.58
C ALA A 174 -5.13 15.42 7.66
N LYS A 175 -6.42 15.43 7.28
CA LYS A 175 -7.51 15.06 8.18
C LYS A 175 -7.37 13.64 8.72
N ASN A 176 -7.07 12.65 7.88
CA ASN A 176 -6.83 11.28 8.34
C ASN A 176 -5.67 11.20 9.34
N LEU A 177 -4.56 11.91 9.07
CA LEU A 177 -3.40 11.94 9.96
C LEU A 177 -3.71 12.65 11.30
N VAL A 178 -4.60 13.65 11.31
CA VAL A 178 -5.11 14.27 12.53
C VAL A 178 -5.98 13.29 13.33
N GLU A 179 -6.90 12.58 12.66
CA GLU A 179 -7.74 11.56 13.31
C GLU A 179 -6.91 10.41 13.91
N LYS A 180 -5.75 10.11 13.32
CA LYS A 180 -4.78 9.14 13.82
C LYS A 180 -3.80 9.69 14.87
N GLY A 181 -3.91 10.97 15.24
CA GLY A 181 -3.06 11.62 16.24
C GLY A 181 -1.62 11.88 15.80
N VAL A 182 -1.30 11.75 14.51
CA VAL A 182 0.04 12.05 13.98
C VAL A 182 0.23 13.55 13.79
N LEU A 183 -0.80 14.23 13.26
CA LEU A 183 -0.84 15.68 13.12
C LEU A 183 -1.81 16.29 14.13
N THR A 184 -1.63 17.57 14.43
CA THR A 184 -2.62 18.38 15.15
C THR A 184 -3.27 19.39 14.21
N THR A 185 -4.26 20.14 14.69
CA THR A 185 -4.85 21.26 13.95
C THR A 185 -4.60 22.54 14.73
N GLU A 186 -3.85 23.45 14.13
CA GLU A 186 -3.51 24.74 14.72
C GLU A 186 -3.98 25.87 13.82
N LYS A 187 -4.69 26.84 14.42
CA LYS A 187 -5.03 28.09 13.75
C LYS A 187 -3.88 29.07 13.93
N GLN A 188 -3.13 29.32 12.87
CA GLN A 188 -2.07 30.32 12.84
C GLN A 188 -2.66 31.66 12.36
N ASN A 189 -2.48 32.71 13.16
CA ASN A 189 -2.92 34.05 12.81
C ASN A 189 -1.75 34.80 12.18
N PHE A 190 -1.83 35.06 10.88
CA PHE A 190 -0.90 35.94 10.18
C PHE A 190 -1.42 37.37 10.23
N LEU A 191 -0.55 38.35 9.98
CA LEU A 191 -0.90 39.78 10.04
C LEU A 191 -2.13 40.14 9.18
N LEU A 192 -2.36 39.42 8.09
CA LEU A 192 -3.41 39.73 7.10
C LEU A 192 -4.50 38.66 6.97
N PHE A 193 -4.32 37.49 7.56
CA PHE A 193 -5.27 36.38 7.44
C PHE A 193 -4.99 35.30 8.50
N ASP A 194 -5.99 34.48 8.78
CA ASP A 194 -5.80 33.28 9.58
C ASP A 194 -5.69 32.06 8.65
N MET A 195 -4.78 31.14 8.96
CA MET A 195 -4.60 29.89 8.23
C MET A 195 -4.65 28.72 9.20
N THR A 196 -5.40 27.69 8.82
CA THR A 196 -5.36 26.41 9.53
C THR A 196 -4.17 25.61 9.04
N THR A 197 -3.34 25.16 9.96
CA THR A 197 -2.12 24.37 9.70
C THR A 197 -2.19 23.04 10.44
N HIS A 198 -1.44 22.06 9.94
CA HIS A 198 -1.43 20.71 10.50
C HIS A 198 -0.03 20.25 10.90
N PRO A 199 0.58 20.86 11.93
CA PRO A 199 1.94 20.52 12.33
C PRO A 199 2.03 19.11 12.92
N LEU A 200 3.24 18.57 12.89
CA LEU A 200 3.54 17.23 13.40
C LEU A 200 3.40 17.20 14.92
N SER A 201 2.48 16.38 15.43
CA SER A 201 2.29 16.19 16.87
C SER A 201 3.08 14.99 17.38
N ASP A 202 3.08 13.87 16.65
CA ASP A 202 3.84 12.67 16.99
C ASP A 202 5.11 12.56 16.14
N ASN A 203 6.22 13.10 16.67
CA ASN A 203 7.52 12.99 16.02
C ASN A 203 8.07 11.55 16.02
N VAL A 204 7.63 10.70 16.94
CA VAL A 204 8.13 9.31 17.06
C VAL A 204 7.70 8.51 15.84
N VAL A 205 6.47 8.71 15.36
CA VAL A 205 5.96 8.06 14.14
C VAL A 205 6.80 8.42 12.91
N LYS A 206 7.10 9.71 12.71
CA LYS A 206 7.93 10.15 11.58
C LYS A 206 9.37 9.64 11.69
N CYS A 207 10.00 9.74 12.85
CA CYS A 207 11.35 9.20 13.06
C CYS A 207 11.41 7.68 12.82
N ARG A 208 10.38 6.93 13.22
CA ARG A 208 10.29 5.49 12.97
C ARG A 208 10.16 5.19 11.48
N LEU A 209 9.32 5.94 10.77
CA LEU A 209 9.15 5.81 9.32
C LEU A 209 10.48 6.02 8.59
N VAL A 210 11.17 7.13 8.89
CA VAL A 210 12.48 7.45 8.32
C VAL A 210 13.49 6.33 8.61
N LYS A 211 13.58 5.88 9.86
CA LYS A 211 14.49 4.80 10.25
C LYS A 211 14.15 3.48 9.54
N LYS A 212 12.88 3.16 9.34
CA LYS A 212 12.44 1.93 8.65
C LYS A 212 12.88 1.93 7.17
N ILE A 213 12.82 3.08 6.50
CA ILE A 213 13.30 3.27 5.13
C ILE A 213 14.83 3.23 5.08
N GLN A 214 15.52 3.88 6.00
CA GLN A 214 16.98 3.83 6.08
C GLN A 214 17.48 2.40 6.31
N ASP A 215 16.93 1.70 7.29
CA ASP A 215 17.29 0.31 7.59
C ASP A 215 17.07 -0.61 6.38
N SER A 216 15.97 -0.45 5.63
CA SER A 216 15.66 -1.32 4.49
C SER A 216 16.64 -1.18 3.32
N VAL A 217 17.26 -0.01 3.14
CA VAL A 217 18.31 0.23 2.14
C VAL A 217 19.72 0.20 2.71
N LEU A 218 19.90 -0.04 4.02
CA LEU A 218 21.19 -0.13 4.69
C LEU A 218 21.37 -1.48 5.38
N SER A 219 21.05 -1.55 6.67
CA SER A 219 21.34 -2.66 7.58
C SER A 219 20.54 -3.93 7.27
N LYS A 220 19.35 -3.78 6.70
CA LYS A 220 18.40 -4.87 6.36
C LYS A 220 18.24 -5.06 4.85
N TRP A 221 19.17 -4.53 4.06
CA TRP A 221 19.12 -4.67 2.61
C TRP A 221 19.13 -6.13 2.17
N VAL A 222 18.32 -6.43 1.16
CA VAL A 222 18.25 -7.75 0.53
C VAL A 222 18.46 -7.58 -0.96
N ASN A 223 19.40 -8.34 -1.53
CA ASN A 223 19.75 -8.25 -2.96
C ASN A 223 18.64 -8.72 -3.91
N ASP A 224 17.72 -9.56 -3.42
CA ASP A 224 16.54 -9.97 -4.18
C ASP A 224 15.33 -9.16 -3.71
N PRO A 225 14.82 -8.22 -4.53
CA PRO A 225 13.69 -7.35 -4.19
C PRO A 225 12.42 -8.12 -3.79
N GLN A 226 12.22 -9.32 -4.32
CA GLN A 226 11.05 -10.15 -4.02
C GLN A 226 11.02 -10.63 -2.56
N ARG A 227 12.17 -10.65 -1.89
CA ARG A 227 12.31 -11.02 -0.47
C ARG A 227 12.11 -9.83 0.47
N MET A 228 12.04 -8.62 -0.05
CA MET A 228 11.68 -7.44 0.73
C MET A 228 10.17 -7.45 1.01
N ASP A 229 9.77 -6.93 2.16
CA ASP A 229 8.36 -6.66 2.43
C ASP A 229 7.75 -5.82 1.30
N LYS A 230 6.64 -6.30 0.72
CA LYS A 230 6.00 -5.70 -0.46
C LYS A 230 5.58 -4.25 -0.19
N ARG A 231 5.13 -3.96 1.03
CA ARG A 231 4.75 -2.61 1.44
C ARG A 231 5.97 -1.69 1.55
N MET A 232 7.07 -2.17 2.14
CA MET A 232 8.34 -1.43 2.19
C MET A 232 8.91 -1.16 0.80
N LEU A 233 8.92 -2.16 -0.08
CA LEU A 233 9.37 -2.00 -1.46
C LEU A 233 8.54 -0.92 -2.17
N ALA A 234 7.21 -0.98 -2.06
CA ALA A 234 6.31 0.05 -2.57
C ALA A 234 6.62 1.44 -2.02
N LEU A 235 6.84 1.57 -0.71
CA LEU A 235 7.13 2.83 -0.06
C LEU A 235 8.42 3.47 -0.59
N ILE A 236 9.50 2.69 -0.76
CA ILE A 236 10.77 3.19 -1.30
C ILE A 236 10.58 3.75 -2.71
N PHE A 237 9.97 2.97 -3.61
CA PHE A 237 9.74 3.39 -4.99
C PHE A 237 8.81 4.61 -5.08
N LEU A 238 7.69 4.61 -4.35
CA LEU A 238 6.74 5.71 -4.39
C LEU A 238 7.28 6.97 -3.73
N ALA A 239 8.09 6.85 -2.67
CA ALA A 239 8.79 7.99 -2.07
C ALA A 239 9.80 8.60 -3.06
N HIS A 240 10.50 7.76 -3.84
CA HIS A 240 11.39 8.23 -4.90
C HIS A 240 10.60 8.91 -6.04
N ALA A 241 9.57 8.25 -6.57
CA ALA A 241 8.72 8.82 -7.64
C ALA A 241 8.00 10.11 -7.22
N SER A 242 7.77 10.29 -5.91
CA SER A 242 7.16 11.49 -5.34
C SER A 242 8.17 12.59 -5.00
N ASP A 243 9.47 12.39 -5.24
CA ASP A 243 10.55 13.33 -4.91
C ASP A 243 10.62 13.69 -3.41
N VAL A 244 10.39 12.70 -2.53
CA VAL A 244 10.44 12.89 -1.06
C VAL A 244 11.38 11.92 -0.35
N ILE A 245 12.00 10.98 -1.08
CA ILE A 245 12.91 10.00 -0.48
C ILE A 245 14.18 10.63 0.10
N GLU A 246 14.68 11.71 -0.51
CA GLU A 246 15.87 12.41 -0.04
C GLU A 246 15.69 12.96 1.38
N ASN A 247 14.45 13.32 1.78
CA ASN A 247 14.15 13.76 3.15
C ASN A 247 14.41 12.66 4.19
N ALA A 248 14.31 11.38 3.79
CA ALA A 248 14.66 10.26 4.66
C ALA A 248 16.17 10.03 4.74
N PHE A 249 16.94 10.44 3.74
CA PHE A 249 18.39 10.22 3.66
C PHE A 249 19.21 11.41 4.12
N ALA A 250 18.65 12.63 4.13
CA ALA A 250 19.32 13.85 4.58
C ALA A 250 20.00 13.74 5.96
N PRO A 251 19.50 12.96 6.95
CA PRO A 251 20.18 12.78 8.24
C PRO A 251 21.33 11.76 8.26
N LEU A 252 21.57 11.03 7.16
CA LEU A 252 22.64 10.02 7.07
C LEU A 252 24.03 10.70 6.96
N ASN A 253 25.08 9.96 7.29
CA ASN A 253 26.45 10.35 6.92
C ASN A 253 26.68 10.13 5.41
N ASP A 254 27.74 10.72 4.87
CA ASP A 254 28.04 10.69 3.42
C ASP A 254 28.15 9.26 2.87
N ASP A 255 28.84 8.35 3.57
CA ASP A 255 29.03 6.96 3.14
C ASP A 255 27.69 6.20 3.07
N ASP A 256 26.87 6.29 4.13
CA ASP A 256 25.55 5.67 4.19
C ASP A 256 24.59 6.28 3.15
N TYR A 257 24.67 7.59 2.93
CA TYR A 257 23.88 8.28 1.90
C TYR A 257 24.20 7.75 0.51
N GLU A 258 25.48 7.62 0.16
CA GLU A 258 25.91 7.07 -1.14
C GLU A 258 25.42 5.63 -1.33
N VAL A 259 25.54 4.79 -0.31
CA VAL A 259 25.06 3.40 -0.35
C VAL A 259 23.55 3.33 -0.51
N ALA A 260 22.79 4.12 0.26
CA ALA A 260 21.33 4.18 0.18
C ALA A 260 20.87 4.60 -1.23
N MET A 261 21.44 5.70 -1.75
CA MET A 261 21.11 6.20 -3.09
C MET A 261 21.52 5.25 -4.20
N LYS A 262 22.63 4.52 -4.03
CA LYS A 262 23.04 3.47 -4.98
C LYS A 262 22.02 2.34 -5.01
N ARG A 263 21.58 1.84 -3.85
CA ARG A 263 20.60 0.74 -3.76
C ARG A 263 19.21 1.13 -4.27
N VAL A 264 18.78 2.36 -4.03
CA VAL A 264 17.55 2.89 -4.66
C VAL A 264 17.67 2.89 -6.19
N ARG A 265 18.81 3.33 -6.74
CA ARG A 265 19.08 3.24 -8.19
C ARG A 265 19.09 1.80 -8.70
N GLU A 266 19.72 0.88 -7.98
CA GLU A 266 19.70 -0.55 -8.33
C GLU A 266 18.27 -1.11 -8.42
N LEU A 267 17.34 -0.66 -7.56
CA LEU A 267 15.92 -1.02 -7.67
C LEU A 267 15.25 -0.42 -8.91
N LEU A 268 15.54 0.84 -9.24
CA LEU A 268 14.94 1.54 -10.38
C LEU A 268 15.42 0.98 -11.73
N ASP A 269 16.64 0.45 -11.77
CA ASP A 269 17.25 -0.14 -12.96
C ASP A 269 16.82 -1.61 -13.21
N LEU A 270 15.95 -2.16 -12.36
CA LEU A 270 15.42 -3.52 -12.54
C LEU A 270 14.54 -3.63 -13.80
N ASP A 271 14.56 -4.80 -14.42
CA ASP A 271 13.56 -5.15 -15.43
C ASP A 271 12.25 -5.56 -14.75
N PHE A 272 11.33 -4.61 -14.63
CA PHE A 272 10.04 -4.83 -13.99
C PHE A 272 9.15 -5.87 -14.69
N GLU A 273 9.31 -6.12 -15.99
CA GLU A 273 8.58 -7.21 -16.66
C GLU A 273 9.08 -8.56 -16.15
N THR A 274 10.40 -8.71 -16.03
CA THR A 274 11.03 -9.92 -15.49
C THR A 274 10.68 -10.11 -14.02
N GLU A 275 10.71 -9.05 -13.21
CA GLU A 275 10.32 -9.12 -11.79
C GLU A 275 8.84 -9.46 -11.60
N ALA A 276 7.95 -8.90 -12.43
CA ALA A 276 6.52 -9.22 -12.38
C ALA A 276 6.21 -10.67 -12.80
N ALA A 277 7.06 -11.29 -13.64
CA ALA A 277 6.89 -12.66 -14.10
C ALA A 277 7.35 -13.72 -13.09
N LYS A 278 8.03 -13.33 -12.01
CA LYS A 278 8.47 -14.27 -10.97
C LYS A 278 7.28 -14.86 -10.20
N PRO A 279 7.39 -16.11 -9.69
CA PRO A 279 6.36 -16.69 -8.85
C PRO A 279 6.04 -15.81 -7.63
N ASN A 280 4.76 -15.70 -7.27
CA ASN A 280 4.28 -14.93 -6.11
C ASN A 280 4.56 -13.41 -6.14
N ALA A 281 5.03 -12.88 -7.27
CA ALA A 281 5.21 -11.46 -7.49
C ALA A 281 3.86 -10.74 -7.42
N ASN A 282 3.87 -9.53 -6.83
CA ASN A 282 2.70 -8.67 -6.88
C ASN A 282 2.74 -7.81 -8.14
N GLU A 283 2.09 -8.27 -9.20
CA GLU A 283 2.12 -7.62 -10.52
C GLU A 283 1.67 -6.15 -10.48
N ILE A 284 0.76 -5.76 -9.58
CA ILE A 284 0.31 -4.37 -9.49
C ILE A 284 1.40 -3.42 -9.05
N LEU A 285 2.30 -3.87 -8.17
CA LEU A 285 3.39 -3.09 -7.62
C LEU A 285 4.37 -2.76 -8.75
N TRP A 286 4.77 -3.77 -9.51
CA TRP A 286 5.63 -3.61 -10.67
C TRP A 286 4.96 -2.80 -11.80
N ALA A 287 3.64 -2.94 -11.99
CA ALA A 287 2.91 -2.19 -13.01
C ALA A 287 2.88 -0.69 -12.69
N VAL A 288 2.71 -0.35 -11.41
CA VAL A 288 2.76 1.03 -10.94
C VAL A 288 4.19 1.57 -11.04
N PHE A 289 5.22 0.80 -10.67
CA PHE A 289 6.61 1.25 -10.80
C PHE A 289 6.96 1.56 -12.26
N MET A 290 6.58 0.66 -13.17
CA MET A 290 6.80 0.84 -14.61
C MET A 290 6.08 2.08 -15.17
N ALA A 291 4.97 2.52 -14.55
CA ALA A 291 4.26 3.73 -14.95
C ALA A 291 4.97 5.03 -14.52
N PHE A 292 5.91 4.97 -13.56
CA PHE A 292 6.71 6.13 -13.12
C PHE A 292 8.11 6.19 -13.73
N THR A 293 8.57 5.14 -14.42
CA THR A 293 9.88 5.10 -15.08
C THR A 293 9.84 5.32 -16.59
N LYS A 294 8.65 5.49 -17.17
CA LYS A 294 8.44 5.76 -18.61
C LYS A 294 7.93 7.17 -18.80
#